data_AF-A0A7T8GMD5-F1
#
_entry.id   AF-A0A7T8GMD5-F1
#
_cell.length_a   1.000
_cell.length_b   1.000
_cell.length_c   1.000
_cell.angle_alpha   90.00
_cell.angle_beta   90.00
_cell.angle_gamma   90.00
#
_symmetry.space_group_name_H-M   'P 1'
#
loop_
_entity.id
_entity.type
_entity.pdbx_description
1 polymer ?
#
loop_
_entity_poly.entity_id
_entity_poly.type
_entity_poly.pdbx_seq_one_letter_code
_entity_poly.pdbx_strand_id
1 'polypeptide(L)'
;MASSYEEFLRSAVVMALVNNGGEISNSTIASTLGVNLRTVQRIRKKLEDTWDVDVTIKRAYKEEGAARKVRDTDFVGKVMKMVEDDPIRSMRARSMDLGCHEKTIRDCVSEDLRCRSYKIQKGDEVNKLLNKLKHPKEPGYCGFSLMKIISVKIR
;
A
#
# COMPACT_ATOMS: atom_id res chain seq x y z
N MET A 1 22.45 -12.30 5.19
CA MET A 1 23.12 -13.44 4.51
C MET A 1 22.42 -13.93 3.24
N ALA A 2 21.19 -13.52 2.90
CA ALA A 2 20.51 -13.96 1.67
C ALA A 2 21.04 -13.33 0.36
N SER A 3 21.89 -12.29 0.41
CA SER A 3 22.39 -11.62 -0.81
C SER A 3 23.43 -12.44 -1.56
N SER A 4 24.29 -13.21 -0.87
CA SER A 4 25.42 -13.89 -1.51
C SER A 4 25.00 -15.06 -2.40
N TYR A 5 23.98 -15.82 -2.00
CA TYR A 5 23.49 -16.96 -2.80
C TYR A 5 22.72 -16.52 -4.06
N GLU A 6 21.92 -15.46 -3.96
CA GLU A 6 21.25 -14.88 -5.14
C GLU A 6 22.27 -14.31 -6.13
N GLU A 7 23.30 -13.61 -5.65
CA GLU A 7 24.38 -13.07 -6.48
C GLU A 7 25.17 -14.19 -7.16
N PHE A 8 25.46 -15.28 -6.44
CA PHE A 8 26.09 -16.46 -7.01
C PHE A 8 25.27 -17.03 -8.18
N LEU A 9 23.96 -17.22 -8.02
CA LEU A 9 23.09 -17.72 -9.08
C LEU A 9 23.00 -16.75 -10.28
N ARG A 10 22.97 -15.43 -10.03
CA ARG A 10 23.04 -14.44 -11.12
C ARG A 10 24.36 -14.55 -11.88
N SER A 11 25.48 -14.67 -11.17
CA SER A 11 26.80 -14.84 -11.77
C SER A 11 26.87 -16.11 -12.64
N ALA A 12 26.32 -17.22 -12.16
CA ALA A 12 26.28 -18.47 -12.93
C ALA A 12 25.48 -18.34 -14.23
N VAL A 13 24.32 -17.66 -14.18
CA VAL A 13 23.50 -17.39 -15.39
C VAL A 13 24.25 -16.48 -16.36
N VAL A 14 24.88 -15.41 -15.88
CA VAL A 14 25.63 -14.49 -16.75
C VAL A 14 26.83 -15.18 -17.39
N MET A 15 27.58 -15.99 -16.65
CA MET A 15 28.67 -16.80 -17.20
C MET A 15 28.20 -17.78 -18.27
N ALA A 16 27.06 -18.46 -18.05
CA ALA A 16 26.49 -19.35 -19.04
C ALA A 16 26.12 -18.61 -20.34
N LEU A 17 25.61 -17.39 -20.23
CA LEU A 17 25.30 -16.56 -21.41
C LEU A 17 26.57 -16.09 -22.13
N VAL A 18 27.55 -15.54 -21.39
CA VAL A 18 28.78 -14.97 -21.97
C VAL A 18 29.64 -16.07 -22.62
N ASN A 19 29.83 -17.20 -21.94
CA ASN A 19 30.70 -18.28 -22.44
C ASN A 19 30.13 -18.99 -23.68
N ASN A 20 28.83 -18.90 -23.91
CA ASN A 20 28.16 -19.49 -25.08
C ASN A 20 27.77 -18.43 -26.12
N GLY A 21 28.31 -17.20 -26.04
CA GLY A 21 27.97 -16.13 -26.99
C GLY A 21 26.48 -15.76 -27.03
N GLY A 22 25.71 -16.09 -25.97
CA GLY A 22 24.26 -15.89 -25.92
C GLY A 22 23.43 -16.89 -26.72
N GLU A 23 24.04 -17.88 -27.37
CA GLU A 23 23.33 -18.87 -28.21
C GLU A 23 22.59 -19.93 -27.40
N ILE A 24 23.03 -20.15 -26.15
CA ILE A 24 22.39 -21.10 -25.25
C ILE A 24 20.93 -20.68 -24.94
N SER A 25 20.03 -21.66 -24.97
CA SER A 25 18.61 -21.40 -24.72
C SER A 25 18.35 -21.09 -23.23
N ASN A 26 17.37 -20.21 -22.97
CA ASN A 26 17.00 -19.83 -21.61
C ASN A 26 16.49 -21.04 -20.79
N SER A 27 15.82 -21.99 -21.44
CA SER A 27 15.33 -23.22 -20.80
C SER A 27 16.47 -24.15 -20.41
N THR A 28 17.50 -24.29 -21.25
CA THR A 28 18.70 -25.06 -20.93
C THR A 28 19.37 -24.50 -19.67
N ILE A 29 19.62 -23.19 -19.62
CA ILE A 29 20.23 -22.55 -18.44
C ILE A 29 19.36 -22.76 -17.19
N ALA A 30 18.04 -22.56 -17.31
CA ALA A 30 17.11 -22.71 -16.21
C ALA A 30 17.14 -24.12 -15.61
N SER A 31 17.10 -25.15 -16.46
CA SER A 31 17.17 -26.55 -16.04
C SER A 31 18.52 -26.92 -15.44
N THR A 32 19.63 -26.48 -16.05
CA THR A 32 20.99 -26.81 -15.59
C THR A 32 21.31 -26.16 -14.24
N LEU A 33 20.91 -24.90 -14.04
CA LEU A 33 21.21 -24.15 -12.82
C LEU A 33 20.10 -24.27 -11.75
N GLY A 34 18.99 -24.96 -12.04
CA GLY A 34 17.85 -25.07 -11.14
C GLY A 34 17.18 -23.72 -10.84
N VAL A 35 17.26 -22.76 -11.76
CA VAL A 35 16.71 -21.40 -11.59
C VAL A 35 15.41 -21.24 -12.38
N ASN A 36 14.54 -20.34 -11.92
CA ASN A 36 13.31 -20.04 -12.63
C ASN A 36 13.59 -19.44 -14.03
N LEU A 37 12.92 -19.95 -15.06
CA LEU A 37 13.05 -19.45 -16.45
C LEU A 37 12.88 -17.94 -16.56
N ARG A 38 11.94 -17.36 -15.81
CA ARG A 38 11.70 -15.90 -15.79
C ARG A 38 12.89 -15.13 -15.24
N THR A 39 13.65 -15.73 -14.32
CA THR A 39 14.89 -15.12 -13.80
C THR A 39 15.95 -15.07 -14.89
N VAL A 40 16.15 -16.15 -15.64
CA VAL A 40 17.09 -16.20 -16.76
C VAL A 40 16.73 -15.16 -17.83
N GLN A 41 15.45 -15.10 -18.23
CA GLN A 41 14.97 -14.12 -19.21
C GLN A 41 15.24 -12.67 -18.78
N ARG A 42 14.99 -12.34 -17.51
CA ARG A 42 15.26 -11.00 -16.96
C ARG A 42 16.74 -10.66 -16.96
N ILE A 43 17.59 -11.61 -16.57
CA ILE A 43 19.05 -11.43 -16.54
C ILE A 43 19.57 -11.23 -17.97
N ARG A 44 19.16 -12.08 -18.91
CA ARG A 44 19.53 -11.97 -20.33
C ARG A 44 19.16 -10.62 -20.91
N LYS A 45 17.90 -10.20 -20.73
CA LYS A 45 17.45 -8.89 -21.20
C LYS A 45 18.29 -7.75 -20.60
N LYS A 46 18.55 -7.79 -19.29
CA LYS A 46 19.38 -6.77 -18.63
C LYS A 46 20.82 -6.75 -19.17
N LEU A 47 21.39 -7.93 -19.46
CA LEU A 47 22.72 -8.06 -20.04
C LEU A 47 22.76 -7.52 -21.47
N GLU A 48 21.73 -7.80 -22.29
CA GLU A 48 21.57 -7.25 -23.64
C GLU A 48 21.41 -5.72 -23.61
N ASP A 49 20.66 -5.18 -22.64
CA ASP A 49 20.39 -3.74 -22.53
C ASP A 49 21.63 -2.95 -22.03
N THR A 50 22.42 -3.51 -21.11
CA THR A 50 23.53 -2.78 -20.45
C THR A 50 24.90 -3.13 -21.05
N TRP A 51 25.06 -4.32 -21.63
CA TRP A 51 26.33 -4.94 -22.01
C TRP A 51 27.39 -5.04 -20.88
N ASP A 52 26.97 -4.78 -19.64
CA ASP A 52 27.82 -4.77 -18.45
C ASP A 52 27.49 -5.95 -17.54
N VAL A 53 28.47 -6.85 -17.41
CA VAL A 53 28.41 -8.07 -16.59
C VAL A 53 28.26 -7.74 -15.10
N ASP A 54 29.04 -6.79 -14.59
CA ASP A 54 29.08 -6.45 -13.17
C ASP A 54 27.78 -5.79 -12.72
N VAL A 55 27.23 -4.89 -13.54
CA VAL A 55 25.92 -4.26 -13.28
C VAL A 55 24.79 -5.29 -13.34
N THR A 56 24.92 -6.31 -14.19
CA THR A 56 23.92 -7.38 -14.30
C THR A 56 23.92 -8.31 -13.10
N ILE A 57 25.11 -8.68 -12.60
CA ILE A 57 25.29 -9.52 -11.42
C ILE A 57 24.81 -8.81 -10.16
N LYS A 58 25.19 -7.54 -9.99
CA LYS A 58 24.78 -6.74 -8.84
C LYS A 58 23.27 -6.49 -8.86
N ARG A 59 22.63 -6.75 -7.73
CA ARG A 59 21.23 -6.37 -7.53
C ARG A 59 21.15 -4.85 -7.55
N ALA A 60 20.20 -4.29 -8.29
CA ALA A 60 19.90 -2.86 -8.18
C ALA A 60 19.55 -2.57 -6.71
N TYR A 61 20.25 -1.62 -6.11
CA TYR A 61 19.86 -1.08 -4.82
C TYR A 61 18.42 -0.56 -4.95
N LYS A 62 17.56 -0.92 -4.00
CA LYS A 62 16.28 -0.22 -3.89
C LYS A 62 16.63 1.21 -3.50
N GLU A 63 16.25 2.17 -4.33
CA GLU A 63 16.29 3.59 -3.96
C GLU A 63 15.65 3.77 -2.58
N GLU A 64 16.31 4.50 -1.69
CA GLU A 64 15.80 4.77 -0.33
C GLU A 64 14.42 5.46 -0.34
N GLY A 65 14.06 6.13 -1.44
CA GLY A 65 12.72 6.71 -1.64
C GLY A 65 11.60 5.68 -1.88
N ALA A 66 11.93 4.43 -2.23
CA ALA A 66 10.98 3.33 -2.34
C ALA A 66 10.85 2.54 -1.02
N ALA A 67 11.55 2.95 0.03
CA ALA A 67 11.29 2.46 1.37
C ALA A 67 9.85 2.82 1.75
N ARG A 68 9.05 1.81 2.12
CA ARG A 68 7.74 2.07 2.70
C ARG A 68 7.97 2.97 3.90
N LYS A 69 7.24 4.09 4.00
CA LYS A 69 7.22 4.94 5.20
C LYS A 69 7.13 4.03 6.41
N VAL A 70 8.18 4.06 7.24
CA VAL A 70 8.23 3.28 8.48
C VAL A 70 7.12 3.85 9.38
N ARG A 71 6.30 2.95 9.92
CA ARG A 71 5.24 3.30 10.88
C ARG A 71 5.89 3.52 12.25
N ASP A 72 6.58 4.63 12.39
CA ASP A 72 7.17 5.02 13.66
C ASP A 72 6.08 5.45 14.67
N THR A 73 6.39 5.46 15.96
CA THR A 73 5.44 5.79 17.03
C THR A 73 4.82 7.17 16.83
N ASP A 74 5.59 8.13 16.31
CA ASP A 74 5.12 9.48 15.99
C ASP A 74 4.10 9.48 14.84
N PHE A 75 4.30 8.63 13.84
CA PHE A 75 3.35 8.48 12.74
C PHE A 75 2.05 7.87 13.25
N VAL A 76 2.14 6.80 14.05
CA VAL A 76 0.98 6.15 14.66
C VAL A 76 0.20 7.13 15.55
N GLY A 77 0.90 7.94 16.36
CA GLY A 77 0.28 8.98 17.19
C GLY A 77 -0.45 10.06 16.38
N LYS A 78 0.13 10.50 15.26
CA LYS A 78 -0.53 11.45 14.34
C LYS A 78 -1.79 10.84 13.71
N VAL A 79 -1.72 9.60 13.25
CA VAL A 79 -2.89 8.89 12.70
C VAL A 79 -3.95 8.70 13.77
N MET A 80 -3.58 8.35 14.99
CA MET A 80 -4.50 8.22 16.13
C MET A 80 -5.24 9.53 16.38
N LYS A 81 -4.50 10.64 16.48
CA LYS A 81 -5.10 11.97 16.69
C LYS A 81 -6.07 12.34 15.56
N MET A 82 -5.70 12.12 14.30
CA MET A 82 -6.59 12.36 13.15
C MET A 82 -7.85 11.47 13.15
N VAL A 83 -7.77 10.27 13.72
CA VAL A 83 -8.92 9.36 13.87
C VAL A 83 -9.83 9.82 15.02
N GLU A 84 -9.26 10.36 16.09
CA GLU A 84 -10.01 10.87 17.24
C GLU A 84 -10.68 12.21 16.96
N ASP A 85 -9.98 13.12 16.28
CA ASP A 85 -10.47 14.46 15.94
C ASP A 85 -11.65 14.41 14.95
N ASP A 86 -11.56 13.56 13.91
CA ASP A 86 -12.63 13.35 12.94
C ASP A 86 -12.69 11.87 12.50
N PRO A 87 -13.52 11.03 13.14
CA PRO A 87 -13.61 9.61 12.83
C PRO A 87 -14.30 9.33 11.48
N ILE A 88 -15.05 10.29 10.93
CA ILE A 88 -15.80 10.13 9.67
C ILE A 88 -14.88 10.38 8.47
N ARG A 89 -13.80 11.13 8.66
CA ARG A 89 -12.82 11.42 7.63
C ARG A 89 -12.30 10.16 6.95
N SER A 90 -12.27 10.18 5.62
CA SER A 90 -11.83 9.05 4.82
C SER A 90 -10.32 8.78 4.98
N MET A 91 -9.93 7.51 4.84
CA MET A 91 -8.52 7.11 4.89
C MET A 91 -7.69 7.79 3.79
N ARG A 92 -8.30 8.05 2.62
CA ARG A 92 -7.67 8.76 1.51
C ARG A 92 -7.37 10.22 1.86
N ALA A 93 -8.26 10.92 2.55
CA ALA A 93 -8.01 12.29 2.99
C ALA A 93 -6.87 12.33 4.01
N ARG A 94 -6.85 11.42 4.99
CA ARG A 94 -5.75 11.29 5.97
C ARG A 94 -4.42 10.93 5.30
N SER A 95 -4.45 10.11 4.25
CA SER A 95 -3.24 9.74 3.51
C SER A 95 -2.66 10.90 2.70
N MET A 96 -3.51 11.78 2.16
CA MET A 96 -3.10 13.02 1.51
C MET A 96 -2.42 13.98 2.48
N ASP A 97 -3.00 14.20 3.67
CA ASP A 97 -2.39 15.06 4.69
C ASP A 97 -1.01 14.60 5.13
N LEU A 98 -0.82 13.28 5.23
CA LEU A 98 0.44 12.66 5.68
C LEU A 98 1.39 12.33 4.52
N GLY A 99 1.02 12.66 3.28
CA GLY A 99 1.81 12.36 2.08
C GLY A 99 2.23 10.88 1.99
N CYS A 100 1.29 9.98 2.25
CA CYS A 100 1.54 8.53 2.27
C CYS A 100 0.49 7.79 1.45
N HIS A 101 0.76 6.52 1.15
CA HIS A 101 -0.19 5.68 0.44
C HIS A 101 -1.37 5.32 1.37
N GLU A 102 -2.60 5.27 0.84
CA GLU A 102 -3.79 4.96 1.61
C GLU A 102 -3.66 3.64 2.39
N LYS A 103 -3.00 2.65 1.78
CA LYS A 103 -2.68 1.36 2.42
C LYS A 103 -1.92 1.54 3.74
N THR A 104 -0.97 2.46 3.83
CA THR A 104 -0.20 2.70 5.07
C THR A 104 -1.10 3.16 6.21
N ILE A 105 -2.09 4.02 5.92
CA ILE A 105 -3.07 4.47 6.91
C ILE A 105 -4.00 3.32 7.29
N ARG A 106 -4.44 2.52 6.33
CA ARG A 106 -5.29 1.35 6.57
C ARG A 106 -4.61 0.35 7.48
N ASP A 107 -3.39 -0.06 7.13
CA ASP A 107 -2.59 -1.01 7.90
C ASP A 107 -2.32 -0.44 9.31
N CYS A 108 -2.05 0.88 9.43
CA CYS A 108 -1.89 1.53 10.73
C CYS A 108 -3.16 1.48 11.59
N VAL A 109 -4.32 1.77 11.02
CA VAL A 109 -5.59 1.76 11.76
C VAL A 109 -5.99 0.33 12.16
N SER A 110 -5.80 -0.65 11.28
CA SER A 110 -6.23 -2.04 11.53
C SER A 110 -5.25 -2.82 12.40
N GLU A 111 -3.94 -2.64 12.21
CA GLU A 111 -2.91 -3.43 12.87
C GLU A 111 -2.36 -2.74 14.12
N ASP A 112 -1.97 -1.47 14.01
CA ASP A 112 -1.24 -0.76 15.07
C ASP A 112 -2.21 -0.15 16.09
N LEU A 113 -3.22 0.58 15.62
CA LEU A 113 -4.26 1.13 16.49
C LEU A 113 -5.29 0.07 16.91
N ARG A 114 -5.32 -1.08 16.21
CA ARG A 114 -6.31 -2.15 16.39
C ARG A 114 -7.75 -1.63 16.46
N CYS A 115 -8.04 -0.58 15.71
CA CYS A 115 -9.37 -0.01 15.58
C CYS A 115 -10.21 -0.96 14.70
N ARG A 116 -10.61 -2.11 15.26
CA ARG A 116 -11.64 -2.99 14.71
C ARG A 116 -12.98 -2.28 14.87
N SER A 117 -13.32 -1.41 13.93
CA SER A 117 -14.72 -1.08 13.60
C SER A 117 -15.70 -0.83 14.78
N TYR A 118 -15.41 0.13 15.66
CA TYR A 118 -16.43 0.64 16.61
C TYR A 118 -16.64 2.16 16.51
N LYS A 119 -15.57 2.95 16.32
CA LYS A 119 -15.70 4.42 16.15
C LYS A 119 -16.13 4.86 14.73
N ILE A 120 -15.86 4.08 13.68
CA ILE A 120 -16.28 4.37 12.29
C ILE A 120 -17.80 4.12 12.11
N GLN A 121 -18.40 3.20 12.86
CA GLN A 121 -19.85 2.93 12.82
C GLN A 121 -20.70 4.14 13.25
N LYS A 122 -20.23 4.99 14.18
CA LYS A 122 -20.96 6.21 14.55
C LYS A 122 -21.04 7.24 13.42
N GLY A 123 -20.05 7.26 12.52
CA GLY A 123 -20.10 8.08 11.31
C GLY A 123 -21.18 7.61 10.34
N ASP A 124 -21.33 6.29 10.17
CA ASP A 124 -22.39 5.70 9.34
C ASP A 124 -23.78 5.91 9.93
N GLU A 125 -23.92 5.92 11.26
CA GLU A 125 -25.19 6.18 11.93
C GLU A 125 -25.61 7.66 11.80
N VAL A 126 -24.69 8.59 11.98
CA VAL A 126 -24.92 10.03 11.74
C VAL A 126 -25.23 10.29 10.26
N ASN A 127 -24.53 9.65 9.32
CA ASN A 127 -24.81 9.77 7.89
C ASN A 127 -26.15 9.13 7.48
N LYS A 128 -26.54 8.01 8.10
CA LYS A 128 -27.89 7.44 7.93
C LYS A 128 -28.97 8.37 8.45
N LEU A 129 -28.77 9.04 9.58
CA LEU A 129 -29.71 10.03 10.12
C LEU A 129 -29.79 11.28 9.23
N LEU A 130 -28.65 11.80 8.75
CA LEU A 130 -28.58 12.92 7.80
C LEU A 130 -29.25 12.59 6.46
N ASN A 131 -29.04 11.38 5.92
CA ASN A 131 -29.70 10.95 4.68
C ASN A 131 -31.21 10.75 4.86
N LYS A 132 -31.67 10.30 6.04
CA LYS A 132 -33.10 10.24 6.37
C LYS A 132 -33.73 11.64 6.50
N LEU A 133 -32.98 12.64 6.96
CA LEU A 133 -33.42 14.03 7.02
C LEU A 133 -33.46 14.70 5.65
N LYS A 134 -32.50 14.40 4.77
CA LYS A 134 -32.44 14.94 3.39
C LYS A 134 -33.45 14.30 2.43
N HIS A 135 -33.75 13.01 2.64
CA HIS A 135 -34.69 12.24 1.80
C HIS A 135 -35.60 11.37 2.68
N PRO A 136 -36.62 11.97 3.32
CA PRO A 136 -37.59 11.21 4.10
C PRO A 136 -38.36 10.26 3.19
N LYS A 137 -38.51 9.00 3.63
CA LYS A 137 -39.11 7.92 2.82
C LYS A 137 -40.64 7.98 2.71
N GLU A 138 -41.30 8.93 3.36
CA GLU A 138 -42.76 9.07 3.31
C GLU A 138 -43.15 10.49 2.91
N PRO A 139 -43.87 10.66 1.77
CA PRO A 139 -44.43 11.94 1.40
C PRO A 139 -45.78 12.10 2.10
N GLY A 140 -45.79 12.64 3.33
CA GLY A 140 -47.09 12.73 4.00
C GLY A 140 -47.21 13.22 5.44
N TYR A 141 -46.21 13.85 6.04
CA TYR A 141 -46.46 14.56 7.31
C TYR A 141 -46.06 16.03 7.23
N CYS A 142 -47.11 16.81 7.04
CA CYS A 142 -47.18 18.25 7.15
C CYS A 142 -46.70 18.74 8.52
N GLY A 143 -46.01 19.87 8.54
CA GLY A 143 -46.20 20.89 9.58
C GLY A 143 -45.51 20.72 10.95
N PHE A 144 -44.66 21.70 11.27
CA PHE A 144 -44.66 22.41 12.56
C PHE A 144 -44.19 21.76 13.87
N SER A 145 -43.69 20.52 13.90
CA SER A 145 -43.39 19.89 15.21
C SER A 145 -41.91 19.80 15.63
N LEU A 146 -40.92 20.01 14.75
CA LEU A 146 -39.50 19.83 15.11
C LEU A 146 -38.73 21.10 15.51
N MET A 147 -39.30 22.30 15.32
CA MET A 147 -38.62 23.55 15.67
C MET A 147 -38.61 23.87 17.18
N LYS A 148 -39.25 23.05 18.03
CA LYS A 148 -39.21 23.22 19.49
C LYS A 148 -38.04 22.51 20.20
N ILE A 149 -37.35 21.58 19.54
CA ILE A 149 -36.24 20.85 20.18
C ILE A 149 -34.94 21.66 20.11
N ILE A 150 -34.78 22.56 19.12
CA ILE A 150 -33.53 23.32 18.95
C ILE A 150 -33.45 24.55 19.88
N SER A 151 -34.57 25.16 20.30
CA SER A 151 -34.56 26.34 21.19
C SER A 151 -34.39 26.06 22.69
N VAL A 152 -34.36 24.80 23.14
CA VAL A 152 -34.20 24.47 24.58
C VAL A 152 -32.75 24.10 24.94
N LYS A 153 -31.85 24.03 23.96
CA LYS A 153 -30.42 23.69 24.17
C LYS A 153 -29.45 24.81 23.73
N ILE A 154 -29.95 26.04 23.62
CA ILE A 154 -29.13 27.26 23.59
C ILE A 154 -29.74 28.21 24.63
N ARG A 155 -29.42 27.96 25.89
CA ARG A 155 -29.49 28.93 26.97
C ARG A 155 -28.16 28.86 27.70
#